data_AF-C1FRY3-F1
#
_entry.id   AF-C1FRY3-F1
#
_cell.length_a   1.000
_cell.length_b   1.000
_cell.length_c   1.000
_cell.angle_alpha   90.00
_cell.angle_beta   90.00
_cell.angle_gamma   90.00
#
_symmetry.space_group_name_H-M   'P 1'
#
loop_
_entity.id
_entity.type
_entity.pdbx_description
1 polymer ?
#
loop_
_entity_poly.entity_id
_entity_poly.type
_entity_poly.pdbx_seq_one_letter_code
_entity_poly.pdbx_strand_id
1 'polypeptide(L)'
;MKIFKKVSTMVMALTMCLMIFGGDVVFAKTNWGDKFEDPVTIYRHGGGSANVMVPIDNVNDNDWYLIDNSSGSTFSFGVFLTPPPGINYDMQIVRVDENGAITRSTYVDDNGPGNLDGFGTGIEAGCKIYVRVMSHGRNDYDRNRPYELKFIKYD
;
A
#
# COMPACT_ATOMS: atom_id res chain seq x y z
N MET A 1 51.24 25.87 18.19
CA MET A 1 50.73 26.90 19.13
C MET A 1 49.84 27.84 18.32
N LYS A 2 48.54 28.05 18.52
CA LYS A 2 47.62 27.72 19.63
C LYS A 2 46.24 27.34 19.05
N ILE A 3 45.57 26.48 19.80
CA ILE A 3 44.24 25.90 19.60
C ILE A 3 43.16 26.95 19.92
N PHE A 4 42.14 27.09 19.08
CA PHE A 4 40.82 27.63 19.44
C PHE A 4 39.77 27.06 18.47
N LYS A 5 38.57 26.59 18.82
CA LYS A 5 37.92 26.07 20.04
C LYS A 5 36.62 25.44 19.49
N LYS A 6 36.28 24.19 19.84
CA LYS A 6 34.94 23.61 19.60
C LYS A 6 33.94 24.21 20.59
N VAL A 7 32.76 24.65 20.13
CA VAL A 7 31.50 24.85 20.88
C VAL A 7 30.39 24.98 19.81
N SER A 8 29.17 24.47 19.86
CA SER A 8 28.49 23.40 20.60
C SER A 8 27.12 23.26 19.93
N THR A 9 26.62 22.03 19.90
CA THR A 9 25.27 21.55 19.61
C THR A 9 24.13 22.51 19.98
N MET A 10 23.18 22.73 19.07
CA MET A 10 21.76 22.90 19.42
C MET A 10 20.86 22.14 18.45
N VAL A 11 20.18 21.17 19.04
CA VAL A 11 19.05 20.41 18.55
C VAL A 11 17.84 21.34 18.44
N MET A 12 17.13 21.33 17.31
CA MET A 12 15.67 21.44 17.34
C MET A 12 15.08 20.87 16.05
N ALA A 13 14.46 19.70 16.18
CA ALA A 13 13.50 19.19 15.23
C ALA A 13 12.39 20.22 15.03
N LEU A 14 12.11 20.59 13.79
CA LEU A 14 10.87 21.27 13.45
C LEU A 14 10.00 20.32 12.64
N THR A 15 9.18 19.60 13.38
CA THR A 15 7.95 18.96 12.96
C THR A 15 7.09 19.99 12.22
N MET A 16 7.00 19.91 10.90
CA MET A 16 5.84 20.45 10.19
C MET A 16 4.84 19.31 10.01
N CYS A 17 3.88 19.27 10.93
CA CYS A 17 2.61 18.60 10.70
C CYS A 17 1.95 19.29 9.50
N LEU A 18 2.06 18.68 8.32
CA LEU A 18 1.21 19.05 7.20
C LEU A 18 -0.20 18.53 7.53
N MET A 19 -1.02 19.38 8.13
CA MET A 19 -2.46 19.16 8.21
C MET A 19 -3.03 19.33 6.80
N ILE A 20 -3.11 18.24 6.05
CA ILE A 20 -3.86 18.20 4.80
C ILE A 20 -5.32 17.92 5.16
N PHE A 21 -6.09 18.98 5.37
CA PHE A 21 -7.55 18.94 5.18
C PHE A 21 -7.86 19.78 3.95
N GLY A 22 -7.69 19.15 2.81
CA GLY A 22 -8.14 19.57 1.49
C GLY A 22 -8.20 18.31 0.67
N GLY A 23 -9.32 18.01 0.02
CA GLY A 23 -9.42 16.84 -0.84
C GLY A 23 -8.40 16.98 -1.97
N ASP A 24 -7.28 16.30 -1.84
CA ASP A 24 -6.27 16.25 -2.90
C ASP A 24 -6.90 15.51 -4.07
N VAL A 25 -7.08 16.22 -5.19
CA VAL A 25 -7.20 15.57 -6.48
C VAL A 25 -5.81 15.00 -6.75
N VAL A 26 -5.65 13.71 -6.48
CA VAL A 26 -4.40 12.97 -6.68
C VAL A 26 -4.08 13.01 -8.17
N PHE A 27 -3.08 13.80 -8.57
CA PHE A 27 -2.42 13.58 -9.85
C PHE A 27 -1.78 12.19 -9.78
N ALA A 28 -2.08 11.34 -10.76
CA ALA A 28 -1.47 10.03 -10.96
C ALA A 28 0.03 10.09 -10.66
N LYS A 29 0.43 9.52 -9.51
CA LYS A 29 1.83 9.51 -9.10
C LYS A 29 2.48 8.33 -9.79
N THR A 30 3.43 8.64 -10.68
CA THR A 30 4.28 7.61 -11.29
C THR A 30 5.34 7.15 -10.30
N ASN A 31 5.72 5.88 -10.38
CA ASN A 31 6.60 5.19 -9.42
C ASN A 31 6.01 5.09 -7.99
N TRP A 32 4.82 4.50 -7.87
CA TRP A 32 4.09 4.36 -6.63
C TRP A 32 4.20 2.95 -6.04
N GLY A 33 5.11 2.78 -5.06
CA GLY A 33 5.22 1.49 -4.39
C GLY A 33 5.72 0.36 -5.30
N ASP A 34 6.45 0.68 -6.38
CA ASP A 34 6.92 -0.24 -7.44
C ASP A 34 7.73 -1.46 -6.95
N LYS A 35 8.10 -1.49 -5.67
CA LYS A 35 9.03 -2.46 -5.09
C LYS A 35 8.46 -3.07 -3.83
N PHE A 36 8.64 -4.39 -3.72
CA PHE A 36 8.28 -5.14 -2.52
C PHE A 36 8.97 -4.61 -1.27
N GLU A 37 10.20 -4.13 -1.39
CA GLU A 37 11.01 -3.61 -0.29
C GLU A 37 10.60 -2.21 0.18
N ASP A 38 9.84 -1.46 -0.64
CA ASP A 38 9.37 -0.11 -0.35
C ASP A 38 7.87 0.04 -0.65
N PRO A 39 7.00 -0.69 0.08
CA PRO A 39 5.58 -0.68 -0.16
C PRO A 39 4.91 0.57 0.43
N VAL A 40 3.77 0.95 -0.13
CA VAL A 40 2.91 1.97 0.45
C VAL A 40 2.08 1.39 1.59
N THR A 41 2.23 1.94 2.80
CA THR A 41 1.48 1.44 3.95
C THR A 41 0.04 1.95 3.95
N ILE A 42 -0.92 1.05 3.81
CA ILE A 42 -2.38 1.35 3.84
C ILE A 42 -3.02 1.08 5.20
N TYR A 43 -2.32 0.36 6.09
CA TYR A 43 -2.73 0.18 7.46
C TYR A 43 -1.52 0.08 8.40
N ARG A 44 -1.61 0.75 9.55
CA ARG A 44 -0.80 0.53 10.75
C ARG A 44 -1.71 0.43 11.95
N HIS A 45 -1.25 -0.24 13.00
CA HIS A 45 -1.99 -0.32 14.27
C HIS A 45 -2.51 1.05 14.74
N GLY A 46 -3.78 1.10 15.14
CA GLY A 46 -4.50 2.34 15.48
C GLY A 46 -5.08 3.09 14.28
N GLY A 47 -4.77 2.67 13.05
CA GLY A 47 -5.34 3.19 11.82
C GLY A 47 -6.76 2.70 11.53
N GLY A 48 -7.46 3.43 10.65
CA GLY A 48 -8.78 3.08 10.16
C GLY A 48 -8.76 2.45 8.77
N SER A 49 -9.88 2.56 8.07
CA SER A 49 -9.98 2.20 6.64
C SER A 49 -9.14 3.14 5.79
N ALA A 50 -8.67 2.66 4.63
CA ALA A 50 -7.88 3.44 3.69
C ALA A 50 -8.41 3.29 2.26
N ASN A 51 -8.17 4.30 1.44
CA ASN A 51 -8.52 4.33 0.02
C ASN A 51 -7.33 4.91 -0.75
N VAL A 52 -6.89 4.22 -1.80
CA VAL A 52 -5.84 4.64 -2.71
C VAL A 52 -6.41 4.72 -4.12
N MET A 53 -6.09 5.80 -4.85
CA MET A 53 -6.44 5.96 -6.26
C MET A 53 -5.20 6.38 -7.08
N VAL A 54 -4.61 5.42 -7.80
CA VAL A 54 -3.43 5.59 -8.65
C VAL A 54 -3.56 4.72 -9.91
N PRO A 55 -2.90 5.06 -11.03
CA PRO A 55 -2.88 4.19 -12.19
C PRO A 55 -1.80 3.11 -12.09
N ILE A 56 -1.98 2.05 -12.87
CA ILE A 56 -0.86 1.22 -13.35
C ILE A 56 -0.33 1.90 -14.62
N ASP A 57 0.92 2.36 -14.58
CA ASP A 57 1.51 3.21 -15.62
C ASP A 57 1.97 2.44 -16.86
N ASN A 58 2.35 1.18 -16.66
CA ASN A 58 2.85 0.28 -17.69
C ASN A 58 2.69 -1.19 -17.27
N VAL A 59 2.89 -2.12 -18.22
CA VAL A 59 2.73 -3.57 -17.97
C VAL A 59 3.65 -4.14 -16.87
N ASN A 60 4.80 -3.52 -16.62
CA ASN A 60 5.75 -3.97 -15.59
C ASN A 60 5.57 -3.21 -14.27
N ASP A 61 4.55 -2.36 -14.18
CA ASP A 61 4.25 -1.61 -12.98
C ASP A 61 3.59 -2.51 -11.93
N ASN A 62 4.03 -2.37 -10.69
CA ASN A 62 3.72 -3.30 -9.61
C ASN A 62 3.60 -2.53 -8.30
N ASP A 63 2.39 -2.14 -7.99
CA ASP A 63 2.14 -1.33 -6.80
C ASP A 63 2.02 -2.24 -5.59
N TRP A 64 2.98 -2.13 -4.69
CA TRP A 64 3.01 -2.87 -3.44
C TRP A 64 2.44 -2.04 -2.29
N TYR A 65 1.56 -2.68 -1.54
CA TYR A 65 0.89 -2.12 -0.39
C TYR A 65 1.14 -2.95 0.86
N LEU A 66 1.21 -2.29 2.01
CA LEU A 66 1.48 -2.92 3.30
C LEU A 66 0.34 -2.71 4.30
N ILE A 67 -0.12 -3.82 4.87
CA ILE A 67 -0.93 -3.90 6.07
C ILE A 67 -0.02 -4.36 7.20
N ASP A 68 0.35 -3.43 8.08
CA ASP A 68 1.32 -3.66 9.15
C ASP A 68 0.62 -3.83 10.51
N ASN A 69 0.59 -5.07 11.01
CA ASN A 69 0.08 -5.40 12.35
C ASN A 69 1.20 -5.83 13.31
N SER A 70 2.44 -5.37 13.09
CA SER A 70 3.58 -5.75 13.93
C SER A 70 3.43 -5.38 15.41
N SER A 71 2.60 -4.39 15.73
CA SER A 71 2.39 -3.87 17.09
C SER A 71 0.94 -3.95 17.58
N GLY A 72 0.03 -4.57 16.80
CA GLY A 72 -1.40 -4.61 17.10
C GLY A 72 -1.90 -5.98 17.54
N SER A 73 -3.18 -6.02 17.94
CA SER A 73 -3.91 -7.27 18.20
C SER A 73 -4.38 -7.91 16.90
N THR A 74 -4.74 -9.20 16.94
CA THR A 74 -5.41 -9.86 15.82
C THR A 74 -6.71 -9.13 15.45
N PHE A 75 -6.97 -8.96 14.15
CA PHE A 75 -8.22 -8.38 13.64
C PHE A 75 -8.58 -8.91 12.26
N SER A 76 -9.82 -8.67 11.82
CA SER A 76 -10.30 -9.02 10.47
C SER A 76 -10.48 -7.80 9.59
N PHE A 77 -10.30 -7.97 8.29
CA PHE A 77 -10.38 -6.89 7.31
C PHE A 77 -10.75 -7.42 5.92
N GLY A 78 -11.04 -6.49 5.01
CA GLY A 78 -11.16 -6.75 3.58
C GLY A 78 -10.33 -5.77 2.76
N VAL A 79 -9.90 -6.21 1.58
CA VAL A 79 -9.25 -5.39 0.56
C VAL A 79 -9.98 -5.59 -0.76
N PHE A 80 -10.30 -4.50 -1.43
CA PHE A 80 -11.08 -4.48 -2.66
C PHE A 80 -10.38 -3.62 -3.71
N LEU A 81 -10.18 -4.18 -4.90
CA LEU A 81 -9.61 -3.54 -6.07
C LEU A 81 -10.73 -3.28 -7.08
N THR A 82 -10.91 -2.02 -7.47
CA THR A 82 -11.84 -1.61 -8.52
C THR A 82 -11.04 -1.05 -9.70
N PRO A 83 -10.85 -1.82 -10.78
CA PRO A 83 -10.21 -1.34 -12.00
C PRO A 83 -11.08 -0.31 -12.76
N PRO A 84 -10.48 0.53 -13.63
CA PRO A 84 -11.22 1.31 -14.60
C PRO A 84 -12.06 0.43 -15.53
N PRO A 85 -13.18 0.95 -16.08
CA PRO A 85 -13.96 0.22 -17.07
C PRO A 85 -13.12 -0.30 -18.25
N GLY A 86 -13.19 -1.61 -18.48
CA GLY A 86 -12.52 -2.29 -19.59
C GLY A 86 -11.02 -2.55 -19.41
N ILE A 87 -10.45 -2.30 -18.22
CA ILE A 87 -9.07 -2.69 -17.87
C ILE A 87 -9.12 -3.84 -16.88
N ASN A 88 -8.25 -4.85 -17.02
CA ASN A 88 -8.11 -5.92 -16.04
C ASN A 88 -6.82 -5.85 -15.20
N TYR A 89 -6.95 -5.90 -13.87
CA TYR A 89 -5.79 -5.89 -12.97
C TYR A 89 -5.79 -7.14 -12.12
N ASP A 90 -4.61 -7.70 -11.86
CA ASP A 90 -4.45 -8.81 -10.94
C ASP A 90 -4.12 -8.28 -9.53
N MET A 91 -4.63 -8.97 -8.52
CA MET A 91 -4.28 -8.75 -7.12
C MET A 91 -3.60 -9.99 -6.51
N GLN A 92 -2.45 -9.80 -5.88
CA GLN A 92 -1.70 -10.85 -5.17
C GLN A 92 -1.55 -10.51 -3.69
N ILE A 93 -1.65 -11.52 -2.82
CA ILE A 93 -1.47 -11.42 -1.37
C ILE A 93 -0.20 -12.17 -0.99
N VAL A 94 0.68 -11.53 -0.21
CA VAL A 94 1.84 -12.15 0.43
C VAL A 94 1.72 -11.99 1.94
N ARG A 95 1.68 -13.09 2.69
CA ARG A 95 1.65 -13.10 4.15
C ARG A 95 3.04 -13.30 4.72
N VAL A 96 3.35 -12.51 5.74
CA VAL A 96 4.62 -12.58 6.48
C VAL A 96 4.29 -12.73 7.96
N ASP A 97 4.87 -13.75 8.58
CA ASP A 97 4.70 -13.99 10.02
C ASP A 97 5.52 -13.00 10.88
N GLU A 98 5.39 -13.10 12.20
CA GLU A 98 6.07 -12.24 13.15
C GLU A 98 7.61 -12.35 13.12
N ASN A 99 8.15 -13.43 12.55
CA ASN A 99 9.58 -13.65 12.41
C ASN A 99 10.11 -13.14 11.05
N GLY A 100 9.23 -12.60 10.20
CA GLY A 100 9.60 -12.11 8.88
C GLY A 100 9.59 -13.19 7.79
N ALA A 101 9.10 -14.41 8.07
CA ALA A 101 9.04 -15.46 7.07
C ALA A 101 7.78 -15.34 6.21
N ILE A 102 7.94 -15.51 4.89
CA ILE A 102 6.79 -15.58 3.97
C ILE A 102 6.08 -16.92 4.19
N THR A 103 4.84 -16.87 4.65
CA THR A 103 4.03 -18.06 4.95
C THR A 103 3.03 -18.38 3.85
N ARG A 104 2.66 -17.40 3.02
CA ARG A 104 1.74 -17.60 1.89
C ARG A 104 1.99 -16.56 0.80
N SER A 105 1.84 -16.98 -0.45
CA SER A 105 1.77 -16.09 -1.62
C SER A 105 0.71 -16.63 -2.58
N THR A 106 -0.39 -15.91 -2.78
CA THR A 106 -1.52 -16.35 -3.62
C THR A 106 -2.19 -15.20 -4.34
N TYR A 107 -2.68 -15.45 -5.54
CA TYR A 107 -3.54 -14.53 -6.28
C TYR A 107 -4.96 -14.52 -5.70
N VAL A 108 -5.64 -13.38 -5.84
CA VAL A 108 -7.08 -13.22 -5.59
C VAL A 108 -7.83 -13.61 -6.86
N ASP A 109 -9.09 -14.03 -6.70
CA ASP A 109 -9.95 -14.34 -7.83
C ASP A 109 -10.15 -13.10 -8.71
N ASP A 110 -9.86 -13.24 -10.00
CA ASP A 110 -10.03 -12.24 -11.05
C ASP A 110 -11.45 -12.36 -11.64
N ASN A 111 -12.25 -11.32 -11.49
CA ASN A 111 -13.63 -11.25 -11.98
C ASN A 111 -13.74 -10.63 -13.39
N GLY A 112 -12.61 -10.31 -14.02
CA GLY A 112 -12.48 -9.81 -15.37
C GLY A 112 -12.50 -8.27 -15.48
N PRO A 113 -12.36 -7.76 -16.72
CA PRO A 113 -12.10 -6.34 -16.96
C PRO A 113 -13.14 -5.38 -16.36
N GLY A 114 -12.68 -4.43 -15.53
CA GLY A 114 -13.51 -3.42 -14.87
C GLY A 114 -14.40 -3.94 -13.73
N ASN A 115 -14.33 -5.23 -13.39
CA ASN A 115 -15.04 -5.79 -12.25
C ASN A 115 -14.21 -5.71 -10.98
N LEU A 116 -14.91 -5.68 -9.84
CA LEU A 116 -14.27 -5.61 -8.54
C LEU A 116 -13.67 -6.96 -8.15
N ASP A 117 -12.42 -6.95 -7.72
CA ASP A 117 -11.72 -8.08 -7.11
C ASP A 117 -11.52 -7.82 -5.63
N GLY A 118 -11.54 -8.86 -4.80
CA GLY A 118 -11.42 -8.64 -3.37
C GLY A 118 -11.22 -9.89 -2.55
N PHE A 119 -10.69 -9.69 -1.34
CA PHE A 119 -10.57 -10.75 -0.34
C PHE A 119 -10.90 -10.21 1.05
N GLY A 120 -11.39 -11.10 1.91
CA GLY A 120 -11.61 -10.85 3.34
C GLY A 120 -10.88 -11.90 4.17
N THR A 121 -10.21 -11.47 5.25
CA THR A 121 -9.40 -12.37 6.09
C THR A 121 -9.03 -11.75 7.44
N GLY A 122 -8.48 -12.55 8.36
CA GLY A 122 -7.79 -12.08 9.56
C GLY A 122 -6.28 -11.81 9.36
N ILE A 123 -5.70 -10.99 10.21
CA ILE A 123 -4.25 -10.84 10.41
C ILE A 123 -3.93 -10.97 11.89
N GLU A 124 -2.99 -11.85 12.21
CA GLU A 124 -2.53 -12.13 13.57
C GLU A 124 -1.64 -11.00 14.12
N ALA A 125 -1.52 -10.91 15.43
CA ALA A 125 -0.60 -9.99 16.10
C ALA A 125 0.85 -10.27 15.68
N GLY A 126 1.61 -9.23 15.34
CA GLY A 126 3.01 -9.35 14.92
C GLY A 126 3.20 -9.58 13.41
N CYS A 127 2.14 -9.96 12.68
CA CYS A 127 2.22 -10.29 11.27
C CYS A 127 2.11 -9.07 10.33
N LYS A 128 2.50 -9.28 9.07
CA LYS A 128 2.32 -8.32 7.97
C LYS A 128 1.65 -9.00 6.79
N ILE A 129 0.89 -8.21 6.03
CA ILE A 129 0.35 -8.64 4.74
C ILE A 129 0.73 -7.60 3.69
N TYR A 130 1.30 -8.08 2.59
CA TYR A 130 1.57 -7.29 1.42
C TYR A 130 0.52 -7.59 0.35
N VAL A 131 0.03 -6.54 -0.29
CA VAL A 131 -0.89 -6.63 -1.42
C VAL A 131 -0.17 -6.05 -2.63
N ARG A 132 -0.17 -6.77 -3.74
CA ARG A 132 0.36 -6.28 -5.01
C ARG A 132 -0.80 -6.08 -5.98
N VAL A 133 -0.84 -4.94 -6.64
CA VAL A 133 -1.72 -4.67 -7.78
C VAL A 133 -0.88 -4.55 -9.03
N MET A 134 -1.29 -5.18 -10.13
CA MET A 134 -0.53 -5.18 -11.38
C MET A 134 -1.42 -5.39 -12.59
N SER A 135 -0.88 -5.09 -13.77
CA SER A 135 -1.48 -5.39 -15.07
C SER A 135 -1.78 -6.89 -15.20
N HIS A 136 -3.01 -7.27 -15.57
CA HIS A 136 -3.34 -8.68 -15.88
C HIS A 136 -2.67 -9.13 -17.19
N GLY A 137 -2.82 -8.33 -18.24
CA GLY A 137 -2.29 -8.61 -19.57
C GLY A 137 -1.49 -7.46 -20.15
N ARG A 138 -0.95 -7.64 -21.36
CA ARG A 138 -0.05 -6.66 -21.99
C ARG A 138 -0.68 -5.29 -22.25
N ASN A 139 -2.01 -5.19 -22.30
CA ASN A 139 -2.72 -3.96 -22.62
C ASN A 139 -3.55 -3.43 -21.44
N ASP A 140 -3.46 -4.08 -20.28
CA ASP A 140 -4.30 -3.75 -19.14
C ASP A 140 -3.59 -2.77 -18.22
N TYR A 141 -3.29 -1.58 -18.74
CA TYR A 141 -2.75 -0.46 -17.98
C TYR A 141 -3.13 0.86 -18.64
N ASP A 142 -3.26 1.93 -17.85
CA ASP A 142 -3.56 3.27 -18.37
C ASP A 142 -3.16 4.32 -17.35
N ARG A 143 -2.06 5.03 -17.63
CA ARG A 143 -1.52 6.13 -16.80
C ARG A 143 -2.51 7.24 -16.48
N ASN A 144 -3.63 7.34 -17.21
CA ASN A 144 -4.62 8.41 -17.03
C ASN A 144 -5.89 7.92 -16.32
N ARG A 145 -6.04 6.61 -16.09
CA ARG A 145 -7.24 6.04 -15.46
C ARG A 145 -6.82 5.24 -14.22
N PRO A 146 -6.99 5.80 -13.00
CA PRO A 146 -6.59 5.13 -11.78
C PRO A 146 -7.53 3.97 -11.44
N TYR A 147 -7.00 2.91 -10.82
CA TYR A 147 -7.82 2.00 -10.04
C TYR A 147 -8.13 2.60 -8.66
N GLU A 148 -9.10 2.03 -7.98
CA GLU A 148 -9.32 2.24 -6.55
C GLU A 148 -8.90 0.98 -5.78
N LEU A 149 -8.06 1.12 -4.75
CA LEU A 149 -7.78 0.07 -3.78
C LEU A 149 -8.29 0.50 -2.40
N LYS A 150 -9.24 -0.26 -1.86
CA LYS A 150 -9.91 0.04 -0.60
C LYS A 150 -9.59 -1.01 0.44
N PHE A 151 -9.02 -0.58 1.57
CA PHE A 151 -8.87 -1.38 2.77
C PHE A 151 -9.97 -1.03 3.77
N ILE A 152 -10.65 -2.05 4.30
CA ILE A 152 -11.70 -1.91 5.30
C ILE A 152 -11.35 -2.80 6.49
N LYS A 153 -11.05 -2.18 7.64
CA LYS A 153 -10.97 -2.91 8.90
C LYS A 153 -12.38 -3.24 9.39
N TYR A 154 -12.60 -4.48 9.81
CA TYR A 154 -13.82 -4.88 10.49
C TYR A 154 -13.67 -4.64 12.01
N ASP A 155 -14.79 -4.34 12.64
CA ASP A 155 -14.88 -4.14 14.09
C ASP A 155 -14.89 -5.46 14.85
#